data_AF-A0A432GWN6-F1
#
_entry.id   AF-A0A432GWN6-F1
#
_cell.length_a   1.000
_cell.length_b   1.000
_cell.length_c   1.000
_cell.angle_alpha   90.00
_cell.angle_beta   90.00
_cell.angle_gamma   90.00
#
_symmetry.space_group_name_H-M   'P 1'
#
loop_
_entity.id
_entity.type
_entity.pdbx_description
1 polymer ?
#
loop_
_entity_poly.entity_id
_entity_poly.type
_entity_poly.pdbx_seq_one_letter_code
_entity_poly.pdbx_strand_id
1 'polypeptide(L)'
;MFNQKRNLKYPSLFLICFFISTALFLNSCGRFILKDEGVENKSIEELSGVSSAKTNIDGLNTAISEITQTVGSDGLLAGFFVVPEDGVSFLLSIFLGSNYNIKFYSLTDPDGTDILSASSTPNLYNEASGRLGNSGYANVLVPQSPSFNAKAGTWTFKAYTNDRVNLALRTGSTPSAATITIQPYITGTTWSAGDISVALIIMKRIYSKNGITLTINDTITISDTQYTKVSKTFINSTTSALVSQGVTEGVNLFFIEDYSVSDNLGNA
;
A
#
# COMPACT_ATOMS: atom_id res chain seq x y z
N MET A 1 2.42 1.69 -42.47
CA MET A 1 3.60 1.43 -41.63
C MET A 1 3.91 2.70 -40.84
N PHE A 2 3.37 2.81 -39.62
CA PHE A 2 3.73 3.88 -38.69
C PHE A 2 4.19 3.24 -37.39
N ASN A 3 5.50 3.15 -37.26
CA ASN A 3 6.20 2.75 -36.05
C ASN A 3 6.32 4.03 -35.20
N GLN A 4 5.42 4.24 -34.23
CA GLN A 4 5.62 5.26 -33.21
C GLN A 4 6.02 4.58 -31.90
N LYS A 5 7.33 4.34 -31.78
CA LYS A 5 8.01 3.97 -30.54
C LYS A 5 7.88 5.16 -29.58
N ARG A 6 6.82 5.20 -28.77
CA ARG A 6 6.69 6.19 -27.68
C ARG A 6 7.59 5.74 -26.54
N ASN A 7 8.76 6.38 -26.43
CA ASN A 7 9.57 6.37 -25.22
C ASN A 7 8.74 6.94 -24.06
N LEU A 8 8.15 6.08 -23.21
CA LEU A 8 7.52 6.52 -21.98
C LEU A 8 8.60 7.00 -21.00
N LYS A 9 8.57 8.31 -20.68
CA LYS A 9 9.33 8.96 -19.60
C LYS A 9 8.65 8.83 -18.21
N TYR A 10 7.86 7.78 -17.98
CA TYR A 10 7.16 7.55 -16.70
C TYR A 10 7.36 6.17 -16.03
N PRO A 11 8.46 5.41 -16.26
CA PRO A 11 8.64 4.13 -15.59
C PRO A 11 8.92 4.27 -14.08
N SER A 12 9.49 5.39 -13.61
CA SER A 12 9.90 5.50 -12.20
C SER A 12 8.73 5.72 -11.24
N LEU A 13 7.74 6.55 -11.57
CA LEU A 13 6.56 6.77 -10.72
C LEU A 13 5.67 5.52 -10.65
N PHE A 14 5.55 4.81 -11.79
CA PHE A 14 4.84 3.52 -11.89
C PHE A 14 5.47 2.46 -10.99
N LEU A 15 6.80 2.39 -10.99
CA LEU A 15 7.55 1.44 -10.18
C LEU A 15 7.44 1.77 -8.68
N ILE A 16 7.48 3.06 -8.32
CA ILE A 16 7.37 3.53 -6.92
C ILE A 16 5.98 3.25 -6.33
N CYS A 17 4.89 3.59 -7.03
CA CYS A 17 3.52 3.32 -6.53
C CYS A 17 3.24 1.82 -6.39
N PHE A 18 3.76 1.01 -7.30
CA PHE A 18 3.67 -0.44 -7.24
C PHE A 18 4.51 -1.00 -6.07
N PHE A 19 5.70 -0.46 -5.79
CA PHE A 19 6.51 -0.88 -4.64
C PHE A 19 5.91 -0.45 -3.28
N ILE A 20 5.33 0.73 -3.16
CA ILE A 20 4.68 1.19 -1.91
C ILE A 20 3.43 0.34 -1.61
N SER A 21 2.60 0.07 -2.62
CA SER A 21 1.45 -0.83 -2.48
C SER A 21 1.89 -2.27 -2.20
N THR A 22 2.99 -2.73 -2.79
CA THR A 22 3.60 -4.04 -2.47
C THR A 22 4.14 -4.10 -1.04
N ALA A 23 4.74 -3.02 -0.51
CA ALA A 23 5.21 -2.97 0.87
C ALA A 23 4.04 -3.01 1.88
N LEU A 24 2.94 -2.30 1.61
CA LEU A 24 1.71 -2.41 2.41
C LEU A 24 1.08 -3.80 2.27
N PHE A 25 1.10 -4.36 1.07
CA PHE A 25 0.65 -5.72 0.77
C PHE A 25 1.44 -6.79 1.53
N LEU A 26 2.75 -6.63 1.69
CA LEU A 26 3.61 -7.52 2.50
C LEU A 26 3.22 -7.52 3.99
N ASN A 27 2.68 -6.40 4.50
CA ASN A 27 2.32 -6.21 5.90
C ASN A 27 0.84 -6.48 6.22
N SER A 28 -0.02 -6.61 5.21
CA SER A 28 -1.49 -6.69 5.35
C SER A 28 -2.05 -7.97 5.98
N CYS A 29 -1.21 -8.88 6.49
CA CYS A 29 -1.68 -10.10 7.15
C CYS A 29 -2.07 -9.92 8.63
N GLY A 30 -1.85 -8.72 9.21
CA GLY A 30 -2.26 -8.41 10.58
C GLY A 30 -3.75 -8.11 10.69
N ARG A 31 -4.46 -8.84 11.55
CA ARG A 31 -5.88 -8.62 11.86
C ARG A 31 -6.02 -7.32 12.66
N PHE A 32 -6.42 -6.21 12.02
CA PHE A 32 -6.65 -4.93 12.71
C PHE A 32 -8.00 -4.96 13.46
N ILE A 33 -7.98 -5.04 14.79
CA ILE A 33 -9.16 -4.84 15.64
C ILE A 33 -8.91 -3.67 16.57
N LEU A 34 -9.50 -2.51 16.25
CA LEU A 34 -9.48 -1.35 17.15
C LEU A 34 -10.62 -1.48 18.16
N LYS A 35 -10.29 -1.90 19.39
CA LYS A 35 -11.07 -1.53 20.57
C LYS A 35 -10.32 -0.44 21.32
N ASP A 36 -10.96 0.72 21.41
CA ASP A 36 -10.51 1.88 22.17
C ASP A 36 -10.56 1.54 23.66
N GLU A 37 -9.39 1.49 24.29
CA GLU A 37 -9.23 1.28 25.72
C GLU A 37 -8.35 2.43 26.21
N GLY A 38 -8.99 3.55 26.56
CA GLY A 38 -8.39 4.83 26.92
C GLY A 38 -7.03 4.72 27.61
N VAL A 39 -6.01 5.26 26.94
CA VAL A 39 -4.60 5.25 27.38
C VAL A 39 -4.20 6.66 27.79
N GLU A 40 -4.86 7.24 28.78
CA GLU A 40 -4.57 8.63 29.18
C GLU A 40 -3.63 8.77 30.39
N ASN A 41 -3.16 7.70 31.04
CA ASN A 41 -2.35 7.86 32.26
C ASN A 41 -1.38 6.71 32.58
N LYS A 42 -0.31 6.50 31.81
CA LYS A 42 0.81 5.61 32.22
C LYS A 42 2.18 6.23 31.96
N SER A 43 3.11 6.01 32.90
CA SER A 43 4.48 6.55 32.87
C SER A 43 5.40 5.80 31.91
N ILE A 44 6.41 6.52 31.41
CA ILE A 44 7.34 6.12 30.33
C ILE A 44 8.15 4.84 30.67
N GLU A 45 8.48 4.61 31.94
CA GLU A 45 9.32 3.46 32.36
C GLU A 45 8.57 2.12 32.41
N GLU A 46 7.24 2.10 32.58
CA GLU A 46 6.43 0.86 32.59
C GLU A 46 6.21 0.27 31.19
N LEU A 47 6.66 0.95 30.12
CA LEU A 47 6.38 0.60 28.71
C LEU A 47 7.50 -0.19 28.02
N SER A 48 8.61 -0.48 28.72
CA SER A 48 9.85 -1.02 28.13
C SER A 48 9.95 -2.55 28.11
N GLY A 49 8.97 -3.28 28.64
CA GLY A 49 9.05 -4.74 28.79
C GLY A 49 8.39 -5.55 27.67
N VAL A 50 9.02 -5.72 26.51
CA VAL A 50 8.72 -6.86 25.61
C VAL A 50 9.98 -7.33 24.87
N SER A 51 10.28 -8.62 25.03
CA SER A 51 11.39 -9.36 24.43
C SER A 51 11.30 -9.47 22.91
N SER A 52 12.45 -9.38 22.24
CA SER A 52 12.62 -9.60 20.80
C SER A 52 12.21 -11.03 20.40
N ALA A 53 11.12 -11.15 19.64
CA ALA A 53 10.82 -12.35 18.87
C ALA A 53 11.46 -12.23 17.48
N LYS A 54 12.35 -13.16 17.13
CA LYS A 54 12.86 -13.31 15.76
C LYS A 54 11.71 -13.82 14.88
N THR A 55 11.31 -13.03 13.89
CA THR A 55 10.42 -13.49 12.81
C THR A 55 11.22 -14.18 11.72
N ASN A 56 10.86 -15.42 11.43
CA ASN A 56 11.40 -16.19 10.32
C ASN A 56 10.52 -15.90 9.08
N ILE A 57 11.08 -15.26 8.05
CA ILE A 57 10.40 -15.01 6.75
C ILE A 57 10.57 -16.24 5.82
N ASP A 58 10.94 -17.40 6.38
CA ASP A 58 11.00 -18.65 5.63
C ASP A 58 9.59 -19.03 5.14
N GLY A 59 9.41 -19.00 3.81
CA GLY A 59 8.25 -19.59 3.13
C GLY A 59 7.23 -18.62 2.52
N LEU A 60 7.43 -17.30 2.57
CA LEU A 60 6.54 -16.34 1.89
C LEU A 60 7.12 -15.91 0.54
N ASN A 61 6.45 -16.28 -0.55
CA ASN A 61 6.87 -15.92 -1.91
C ASN A 61 5.93 -14.89 -2.53
N THR A 62 6.48 -13.87 -3.19
CA THR A 62 5.71 -12.91 -3.99
C THR A 62 6.11 -13.05 -5.46
N ALA A 63 5.14 -13.33 -6.32
CA ALA A 63 5.32 -13.37 -7.77
C ALA A 63 4.54 -12.23 -8.42
N ILE A 64 5.16 -11.58 -9.41
CA ILE A 64 4.52 -10.52 -10.20
C ILE A 64 4.41 -11.02 -11.63
N SER A 65 3.21 -11.01 -12.18
CA SER A 65 2.93 -11.45 -13.55
C SER A 65 1.93 -10.53 -14.25
N GLU A 66 2.10 -10.36 -15.55
CA GLU A 66 1.10 -9.71 -16.39
C GLU A 66 0.02 -10.73 -16.78
N ILE A 67 -1.25 -10.33 -16.69
CA ILE A 67 -2.40 -11.17 -16.98
C ILE A 67 -2.95 -10.83 -18.35
N THR A 68 -3.26 -11.86 -19.14
CA THR A 68 -3.90 -11.68 -20.45
C THR A 68 -5.36 -11.27 -20.29
N GLN A 69 -5.83 -10.38 -21.16
CA GLN A 69 -7.21 -9.94 -21.21
C GLN A 69 -7.73 -9.86 -22.64
N THR A 70 -9.04 -9.99 -22.80
CA THR A 70 -9.75 -9.93 -24.08
C THR A 70 -10.98 -9.04 -23.96
N VAL A 71 -11.37 -8.39 -25.07
CA VAL A 71 -12.59 -7.57 -25.11
C VAL A 71 -13.81 -8.50 -25.12
N GLY A 72 -14.68 -8.34 -24.12
CA GLY A 72 -15.95 -9.05 -24.01
C GLY A 72 -17.05 -8.45 -24.90
N SER A 73 -18.16 -9.17 -25.03
CA SER A 73 -19.32 -8.73 -25.81
C SER A 73 -20.01 -7.47 -25.25
N ASP A 74 -19.79 -7.19 -23.97
CA ASP A 74 -20.24 -5.99 -23.26
C ASP A 74 -19.29 -4.78 -23.44
N GLY A 75 -18.23 -4.93 -24.24
CA GLY A 75 -17.23 -3.89 -24.48
C GLY A 75 -16.23 -3.70 -23.34
N LEU A 76 -16.33 -4.49 -22.27
CA LEU A 76 -15.37 -4.49 -21.16
C LEU A 76 -14.20 -5.44 -21.46
N LEU A 77 -13.03 -5.17 -20.88
CA LEU A 77 -11.92 -6.11 -20.91
C LEU A 77 -12.11 -7.15 -19.81
N ALA A 78 -11.93 -8.42 -20.15
CA ALA A 78 -12.09 -9.52 -19.22
C ALA A 78 -10.88 -10.47 -19.27
N GLY A 79 -10.56 -11.07 -18.15
CA GLY A 79 -9.48 -12.04 -18.03
C GLY A 79 -9.64 -12.89 -16.77
N PHE A 80 -8.68 -13.79 -16.56
CA PHE A 80 -8.68 -14.68 -15.41
C PHE A 80 -7.25 -14.94 -14.92
N PHE A 81 -7.14 -15.37 -13.68
CA PHE A 81 -5.89 -15.84 -13.08
C PHE A 81 -6.20 -16.93 -12.05
N VAL A 82 -5.19 -17.72 -11.70
CA VAL A 82 -5.34 -18.81 -10.73
C VAL A 82 -4.60 -18.45 -9.46
N VAL A 83 -5.30 -18.56 -8.33
CA VAL A 83 -4.72 -18.52 -6.98
C VAL A 83 -4.48 -19.97 -6.56
N PRO A 84 -3.25 -20.38 -6.22
CA PRO A 84 -2.96 -21.74 -5.77
C PRO A 84 -3.50 -21.99 -4.36
N GLU A 85 -3.47 -23.25 -3.92
CA GLU A 85 -3.93 -23.68 -2.57
C GLU A 85 -3.17 -22.98 -1.43
N ASP A 86 -1.90 -22.66 -1.64
CA ASP A 86 -1.08 -21.89 -0.69
C ASP A 86 -1.15 -20.38 -0.93
N GLY A 87 -2.09 -19.90 -1.74
CA GLY A 87 -2.32 -18.48 -2.01
C GLY A 87 -2.87 -17.74 -0.79
N VAL A 88 -2.13 -16.75 -0.30
CA VAL A 88 -2.47 -15.99 0.92
C VAL A 88 -3.18 -14.69 0.57
N SER A 89 -2.69 -13.98 -0.43
CA SER A 89 -3.24 -12.69 -0.85
C SER A 89 -2.83 -12.35 -2.28
N PHE A 90 -3.56 -11.44 -2.92
CA PHE A 90 -3.16 -10.87 -4.20
C PHE A 90 -3.51 -9.40 -4.32
N LEU A 91 -2.74 -8.68 -5.14
CA LEU A 91 -3.03 -7.33 -5.61
C LEU A 91 -3.18 -7.37 -7.13
N LEU A 92 -4.40 -7.13 -7.61
CA LEU A 92 -4.70 -7.02 -9.03
C LEU A 92 -4.74 -5.54 -9.42
N SER A 93 -3.98 -5.13 -10.44
CA SER A 93 -3.83 -3.74 -10.85
C SER A 93 -4.06 -3.56 -12.34
N ILE A 94 -4.76 -2.47 -12.72
CA ILE A 94 -4.93 -2.03 -14.11
C ILE A 94 -4.37 -0.63 -14.31
N PHE A 95 -3.92 -0.36 -15.53
CA PHE A 95 -3.29 0.89 -15.90
C PHE A 95 -3.75 1.37 -17.27
N LEU A 96 -3.94 2.67 -17.39
CA LEU A 96 -4.14 3.41 -18.63
C LEU A 96 -3.57 4.81 -18.43
N GLY A 97 -3.26 5.58 -19.48
CA GLY A 97 -2.68 6.93 -19.32
C GLY A 97 -3.29 7.80 -18.20
N SER A 98 -2.52 8.78 -17.71
CA SER A 98 -2.80 9.55 -16.48
C SER A 98 -4.05 10.44 -16.47
N ASN A 99 -4.91 10.37 -17.50
CA ASN A 99 -6.13 11.19 -17.65
C ASN A 99 -7.40 10.34 -17.80
N TYR A 100 -7.30 9.02 -17.68
CA TYR A 100 -8.43 8.12 -17.89
C TYR A 100 -8.99 7.64 -16.55
N ASN A 101 -10.30 7.77 -16.37
CA ASN A 101 -10.99 7.10 -15.27
C ASN A 101 -11.09 5.61 -15.61
N ILE A 102 -10.28 4.79 -14.95
CA ILE A 102 -10.29 3.33 -15.10
C ILE A 102 -10.72 2.68 -13.80
N LYS A 103 -11.44 1.57 -13.91
CA LYS A 103 -11.92 0.80 -12.76
C LYS A 103 -12.18 -0.64 -13.16
N PHE A 104 -12.17 -1.52 -12.17
CA PHE A 104 -12.77 -2.83 -12.26
C PHE A 104 -14.28 -2.70 -12.21
N TYR A 105 -14.93 -3.39 -13.15
CA TYR A 105 -16.37 -3.55 -13.17
C TYR A 105 -16.81 -4.70 -12.25
N SER A 106 -16.09 -5.83 -12.31
CA SER A 106 -16.35 -7.00 -11.46
C SER A 106 -15.06 -7.74 -11.13
N LEU A 107 -15.04 -8.41 -9.98
CA LEU A 107 -14.01 -9.39 -9.62
C LEU A 107 -14.73 -10.59 -9.00
N THR A 108 -14.81 -11.66 -9.75
CA THR A 108 -15.55 -12.86 -9.37
C THR A 108 -14.60 -13.88 -8.77
N ASP A 109 -14.93 -14.33 -7.56
CA ASP A 109 -14.19 -15.36 -6.84
C ASP A 109 -14.44 -16.77 -7.44
N PRO A 110 -13.69 -17.80 -7.00
CA PRO A 110 -13.83 -19.16 -7.51
C PRO A 110 -15.21 -19.80 -7.28
N ASP A 111 -16.01 -19.27 -6.34
CA ASP A 111 -17.38 -19.73 -6.08
C ASP A 111 -18.41 -19.01 -6.94
N GLY A 112 -17.98 -18.09 -7.81
CA GLY A 112 -18.85 -17.33 -8.71
C GLY A 112 -19.42 -16.05 -8.09
N THR A 113 -18.94 -15.63 -6.92
CA THR A 113 -19.39 -14.39 -6.27
C THR A 113 -18.59 -13.20 -6.77
N ASP A 114 -19.26 -12.21 -7.38
CA ASP A 114 -18.63 -10.93 -7.69
C ASP A 114 -18.46 -10.10 -6.41
N ILE A 115 -17.23 -10.02 -5.90
CA ILE A 115 -16.92 -9.34 -4.66
C ILE A 115 -17.00 -7.81 -4.79
N LEU A 116 -17.10 -7.25 -6.00
CA LEU A 116 -17.27 -5.82 -6.22
C LEU A 116 -18.74 -5.40 -6.38
N SER A 117 -19.67 -6.36 -6.40
CA SER A 117 -21.09 -6.09 -6.51
C SER A 117 -21.70 -5.63 -5.18
N ALA A 118 -22.57 -4.62 -5.23
CA ALA A 118 -23.34 -4.15 -4.08
C ALA A 118 -24.28 -5.22 -3.50
N SER A 119 -24.67 -6.20 -4.31
CA SER A 119 -25.61 -7.25 -3.91
C SER A 119 -24.95 -8.48 -3.29
N SER A 120 -23.62 -8.58 -3.35
CA SER A 120 -22.88 -9.71 -2.79
C SER A 120 -22.74 -9.59 -1.28
N THR A 121 -22.56 -10.70 -0.56
CA THR A 121 -22.27 -10.69 0.87
C THR A 121 -21.30 -11.83 1.20
N PRO A 122 -20.10 -11.54 1.75
CA PRO A 122 -19.51 -10.21 1.91
C PRO A 122 -19.20 -9.55 0.55
N ASN A 123 -19.06 -8.21 0.52
CA ASN A 123 -18.64 -7.47 -0.67
C ASN A 123 -17.58 -6.42 -0.31
N LEU A 124 -16.83 -5.96 -1.31
CA LEU A 124 -15.92 -4.82 -1.28
C LEU A 124 -16.52 -3.63 -2.08
N TYR A 125 -17.85 -3.57 -2.18
CA TYR A 125 -18.54 -2.48 -2.86
C TYR A 125 -18.24 -1.17 -2.12
N ASN A 126 -17.69 -0.19 -2.83
CA ASN A 126 -17.13 1.06 -2.29
C ASN A 126 -15.87 0.93 -1.43
N GLU A 127 -15.47 -0.28 -1.03
CA GLU A 127 -14.26 -0.46 -0.23
C GLU A 127 -13.02 -0.65 -1.10
N ALA A 128 -13.13 -1.32 -2.24
CA ALA A 128 -11.99 -1.51 -3.14
C ALA A 128 -11.67 -0.25 -3.95
N SER A 129 -10.39 0.14 -3.99
CA SER A 129 -9.91 1.23 -4.86
C SER A 129 -10.23 0.96 -6.34
N GLY A 130 -10.35 -0.32 -6.69
CA GLY A 130 -10.69 -0.84 -8.00
C GLY A 130 -12.03 -0.37 -8.53
N ARG A 131 -12.99 -0.02 -7.67
CA ARG A 131 -14.32 0.47 -8.10
C ARG A 131 -14.35 1.98 -8.32
N LEU A 132 -13.65 2.73 -7.48
CA LEU A 132 -13.66 4.19 -7.52
C LEU A 132 -12.81 4.72 -8.66
N GLY A 133 -11.73 4.01 -9.01
CA GLY A 133 -10.81 4.40 -10.06
C GLY A 133 -10.07 5.69 -9.72
N ASN A 134 -8.80 5.79 -10.06
CA ASN A 134 -8.10 7.07 -10.10
C ASN A 134 -7.58 7.29 -11.52
N SER A 135 -7.15 8.51 -11.80
CA SER A 135 -6.66 8.87 -13.12
C SER A 135 -5.48 7.99 -13.53
N GLY A 136 -5.73 7.06 -14.45
CA GLY A 136 -4.78 6.12 -15.00
C GLY A 136 -4.42 4.89 -14.16
N TYR A 137 -5.05 4.68 -13.00
CA TYR A 137 -4.73 3.54 -12.13
C TYR A 137 -5.91 3.07 -11.29
N ALA A 138 -6.08 1.75 -11.17
CA ALA A 138 -6.99 1.13 -10.21
C ALA A 138 -6.45 -0.23 -9.75
N ASN A 139 -6.73 -0.62 -8.50
CA ASN A 139 -6.33 -1.93 -7.97
C ASN A 139 -7.36 -2.57 -7.04
N VAL A 140 -7.33 -3.89 -6.90
CA VAL A 140 -8.07 -4.61 -5.88
C VAL A 140 -7.10 -5.46 -5.08
N LEU A 141 -7.11 -5.27 -3.76
CA LEU A 141 -6.36 -6.08 -2.81
C LEU A 141 -7.30 -7.13 -2.22
N VAL A 142 -6.91 -8.40 -2.21
CA VAL A 142 -7.63 -9.47 -1.52
C VAL A 142 -6.66 -10.25 -0.63
N PRO A 143 -6.98 -10.48 0.66
CA PRO A 143 -8.13 -9.92 1.37
C PRO A 143 -7.92 -8.44 1.73
N GLN A 144 -8.96 -7.62 1.59
CA GLN A 144 -8.96 -6.23 2.06
C GLN A 144 -9.56 -6.08 3.47
N SER A 145 -10.29 -7.10 3.93
CA SER A 145 -11.00 -7.13 5.20
C SER A 145 -10.93 -8.54 5.79
N PRO A 146 -10.98 -8.71 7.12
CA PRO A 146 -11.00 -10.03 7.77
C PRO A 146 -12.17 -10.93 7.34
N SER A 147 -13.22 -10.37 6.75
CA SER A 147 -14.36 -11.11 6.21
C SER A 147 -14.06 -11.80 4.87
N PHE A 148 -12.90 -11.52 4.27
CA PHE A 148 -12.45 -12.12 3.02
C PHE A 148 -11.19 -12.94 3.23
N ASN A 149 -11.06 -13.99 2.43
CA ASN A 149 -9.82 -14.71 2.22
C ASN A 149 -9.59 -14.83 0.71
N ALA A 150 -8.32 -14.83 0.28
CA ALA A 150 -7.99 -15.22 -1.07
C ALA A 150 -8.29 -16.72 -1.22
N LYS A 151 -9.40 -17.05 -1.90
CA LYS A 151 -9.77 -18.44 -2.18
C LYS A 151 -8.86 -19.01 -3.27
N ALA A 152 -8.42 -20.24 -3.08
CA ALA A 152 -7.76 -21.00 -4.12
C ALA A 152 -8.73 -21.27 -5.29
N GLY A 153 -8.20 -21.27 -6.51
CA GLY A 153 -8.98 -21.48 -7.73
C GLY A 153 -8.92 -20.32 -8.71
N THR A 154 -9.82 -20.36 -9.69
CA THR A 154 -9.85 -19.39 -10.80
C THR A 154 -10.65 -18.16 -10.39
N TRP A 155 -9.97 -17.03 -10.38
CA TRP A 155 -10.59 -15.71 -10.26
C TRP A 155 -10.78 -15.12 -11.65
N THR A 156 -11.89 -14.42 -11.87
CA THR A 156 -12.15 -13.71 -13.13
C THR A 156 -12.41 -12.24 -12.86
N PHE A 157 -11.96 -11.37 -13.77
CA PHE A 157 -12.19 -9.94 -13.65
C PHE A 157 -12.82 -9.38 -14.92
N LYS A 158 -13.58 -8.29 -14.74
CA LYS A 158 -13.93 -7.37 -15.82
C LYS A 158 -13.46 -5.98 -15.45
N ALA A 159 -12.92 -5.26 -16.42
CA ALA A 159 -12.41 -3.91 -16.25
C ALA A 159 -12.80 -3.03 -17.44
N TYR A 160 -12.81 -1.73 -17.20
CA TYR A 160 -12.84 -0.75 -18.29
C TYR A 160 -11.55 -0.82 -19.12
N THR A 161 -11.56 -0.14 -20.28
CA THR A 161 -10.39 -0.03 -21.15
C THR A 161 -9.13 0.27 -20.35
N ASN A 162 -8.10 -0.53 -20.57
CA ASN A 162 -6.81 -0.43 -19.94
C ASN A 162 -5.75 -1.06 -20.86
N ASP A 163 -4.49 -0.68 -20.68
CA ASP A 163 -3.39 -1.17 -21.51
C ASP A 163 -2.87 -2.54 -21.04
N ARG A 164 -2.96 -2.81 -19.73
CA ARG A 164 -2.38 -3.98 -19.08
C ARG A 164 -2.96 -4.26 -17.71
N VAL A 165 -2.83 -5.51 -17.30
CA VAL A 165 -3.27 -6.03 -16.00
C VAL A 165 -2.09 -6.71 -15.32
N ASN A 166 -1.74 -6.29 -14.10
CA ASN A 166 -0.69 -6.93 -13.31
C ASN A 166 -1.28 -7.61 -12.08
N LEU A 167 -0.81 -8.81 -11.80
CA LEU A 167 -1.09 -9.56 -10.59
C LEU A 167 0.19 -9.66 -9.75
N ALA A 168 0.14 -9.18 -8.52
CA ALA A 168 1.10 -9.56 -7.49
C ALA A 168 0.43 -10.60 -6.58
N LEU A 169 0.92 -11.83 -6.61
CA LEU A 169 0.37 -12.95 -5.86
C LEU A 169 1.34 -13.34 -4.74
N ARG A 170 0.82 -13.47 -3.52
CA ARG A 170 1.55 -13.98 -2.36
C ARG A 170 1.11 -15.40 -2.07
N THR A 171 2.08 -16.29 -1.92
CA THR A 171 1.85 -17.68 -1.51
C THR A 171 2.71 -18.04 -0.31
N GLY A 172 2.31 -19.10 0.39
CA GLY A 172 3.00 -19.62 1.57
C GLY A 172 2.19 -19.50 2.84
N SER A 173 2.87 -19.36 3.97
CA SER A 173 2.20 -19.21 5.27
C SER A 173 1.93 -17.74 5.59
N THR A 174 0.78 -17.48 6.23
CA THR A 174 0.52 -16.17 6.84
C THR A 174 1.51 -15.98 7.99
N PRO A 175 2.34 -14.93 8.00
CA PRO A 175 3.28 -14.69 9.09
C PRO A 175 2.51 -14.56 10.41
N SER A 176 2.88 -15.37 11.41
CA SER A 176 2.26 -15.34 12.75
C SER A 176 2.68 -14.13 13.59
N ALA A 177 3.79 -13.51 13.20
CA ALA A 177 4.23 -12.21 13.64
C ALA A 177 4.88 -11.51 12.45
N ALA A 178 4.65 -10.19 12.31
CA ALA A 178 5.33 -9.37 11.32
C ALA A 178 6.21 -8.36 12.06
N THR A 179 7.46 -8.21 11.61
CA THR A 179 8.35 -7.15 12.10
C THR A 179 8.55 -6.14 10.98
N ILE A 180 8.26 -4.88 11.24
CA ILE A 180 8.45 -3.78 10.30
C ILE A 180 9.48 -2.82 10.88
N THR A 181 10.56 -2.59 10.16
CA THR A 181 11.53 -1.55 10.49
C THR A 181 11.00 -0.21 9.99
N ILE A 182 10.95 0.77 10.88
CA ILE A 182 10.56 2.15 10.60
C ILE A 182 11.79 3.03 10.76
N GLN A 183 12.08 3.86 9.75
CA GLN A 183 13.09 4.90 9.82
C GLN A 183 12.40 6.27 9.79
N PRO A 184 12.31 6.97 10.95
CA PRO A 184 11.80 8.34 10.99
C PRO A 184 12.86 9.33 10.49
N TYR A 185 12.39 10.34 9.76
CA TYR A 185 13.15 11.52 9.35
C TYR A 185 12.36 12.76 9.74
N ILE A 186 13.05 13.78 10.25
CA ILE A 186 12.44 15.08 10.53
C ILE A 186 13.21 16.17 9.79
N THR A 187 12.51 17.01 9.03
CA THR A 187 13.14 18.07 8.24
C THR A 187 13.11 19.41 8.96
N GLY A 188 14.04 20.28 8.56
CA GLY A 188 14.14 21.65 9.05
C GLY A 188 14.76 21.77 10.44
N THR A 189 14.38 22.82 11.18
CA THR A 189 15.00 23.19 12.46
C THR A 189 13.99 23.63 13.53
N THR A 190 12.70 23.67 13.20
CA THR A 190 11.62 24.06 14.11
C THR A 190 11.29 22.95 15.09
N TRP A 191 11.28 21.71 14.61
CA TRP A 191 10.89 20.53 15.37
C TRP A 191 12.06 19.56 15.54
N SER A 192 12.01 18.76 16.59
CA SER A 192 13.05 17.81 16.97
C SER A 192 12.50 16.38 17.05
N ALA A 193 13.41 15.40 17.15
CA ALA A 193 13.05 14.02 17.40
C ALA A 193 12.18 13.83 18.66
N GLY A 194 12.39 14.68 19.68
CA GLY A 194 11.61 14.64 20.92
C GLY A 194 10.14 14.92 20.68
N ASP A 195 9.82 15.87 19.79
CA ASP A 195 8.45 16.32 19.51
C ASP A 195 7.58 15.23 18.87
N ILE A 196 8.19 14.30 18.13
CA ILE A 196 7.49 13.19 17.46
C ILE A 196 7.58 11.85 18.21
N SER A 197 8.38 11.77 19.27
CA SER A 197 8.68 10.52 19.97
C SER A 197 7.44 9.83 20.53
N VAL A 198 6.53 10.60 21.14
CA VAL A 198 5.27 10.08 21.72
C VAL A 198 4.37 9.49 20.63
N ALA A 199 4.26 10.16 19.48
CA ALA A 199 3.45 9.68 18.35
C ALA A 199 4.01 8.35 17.79
N LEU A 200 5.34 8.24 17.67
CA LEU A 200 6.01 7.01 17.23
C LEU A 200 5.78 5.85 18.23
N ILE A 201 5.79 6.13 19.54
CA ILE A 201 5.48 5.14 20.58
C ILE A 201 4.02 4.66 20.49
N ILE A 202 3.08 5.58 20.33
CA ILE A 202 1.65 5.24 20.16
C ILE A 202 1.46 4.38 18.91
N MET A 203 2.10 4.73 17.79
CA MET A 203 2.08 3.92 16.58
C MET A 203 2.59 2.50 16.85
N LYS A 204 3.77 2.35 17.49
CA LYS A 204 4.32 1.03 17.89
C LYS A 204 3.34 0.21 18.73
N ARG A 205 2.61 0.86 19.64
CA ARG A 205 1.59 0.20 20.48
C ARG A 205 0.37 -0.27 19.68
N ILE A 206 -0.14 0.56 18.77
CA ILE A 206 -1.29 0.19 17.93
C ILE A 206 -0.94 -1.04 17.10
N TYR A 207 0.23 -1.06 16.46
CA TYR A 207 0.65 -2.19 15.63
C TYR A 207 0.89 -3.46 16.47
N SER A 208 1.53 -3.35 17.64
CA SER A 208 1.78 -4.52 18.51
C SER A 208 0.50 -5.14 19.05
N LYS A 209 -0.54 -4.34 19.35
CA LYS A 209 -1.87 -4.86 19.71
C LYS A 209 -2.50 -5.71 18.60
N ASN A 210 -2.06 -5.52 17.35
CA ASN A 210 -2.52 -6.26 16.17
C ASN A 210 -1.52 -7.31 15.67
N GLY A 211 -0.57 -7.73 16.53
CA GLY A 211 0.41 -8.78 16.21
C GLY A 211 1.56 -8.35 15.29
N ILE A 212 1.72 -7.04 15.07
CA ILE A 212 2.81 -6.48 14.25
C ILE A 212 3.81 -5.76 15.16
N THR A 213 5.05 -6.21 15.17
CA THR A 213 6.15 -5.55 15.89
C THR A 213 6.72 -4.44 15.01
N LEU A 214 6.74 -3.20 15.51
CA LEU A 214 7.52 -2.13 14.88
C LEU A 214 8.88 -1.97 15.55
N THR A 215 9.94 -2.06 14.76
CA THR A 215 11.29 -1.65 15.16
C THR A 215 11.49 -0.22 14.66
N ILE A 216 11.38 0.75 15.54
CA ILE A 216 11.55 2.17 15.19
C ILE A 216 13.00 2.55 15.50
N ASN A 217 13.73 2.92 14.46
CA ASN A 217 15.10 3.43 14.58
C ASN A 217 15.10 4.86 15.14
N ASP A 218 16.29 5.34 15.52
CA ASP A 218 16.47 6.74 15.91
C ASP A 218 16.07 7.68 14.76
N THR A 219 15.38 8.76 15.11
CA THR A 219 14.96 9.78 14.15
C THR A 219 16.18 10.48 13.54
N ILE A 220 16.27 10.48 12.22
CA ILE A 220 17.30 11.23 11.49
C ILE A 220 16.82 12.67 11.27
N THR A 221 17.61 13.65 11.70
CA THR A 221 17.32 15.07 11.45
C THR A 221 17.98 15.51 10.14
N ILE A 222 17.19 16.11 9.24
CA ILE A 222 17.63 16.68 7.98
C ILE A 222 17.49 18.20 8.06
N SER A 223 18.57 18.89 8.41
CA SER A 223 18.57 20.34 8.65
C SER A 223 18.85 21.19 7.40
N ASP A 224 19.04 20.59 6.23
CA ASP A 224 19.23 21.33 4.99
C ASP A 224 18.02 22.23 4.71
N THR A 225 18.27 23.52 4.57
CA THR A 225 17.22 24.54 4.46
C THR A 225 16.31 24.35 3.25
N GLN A 226 16.78 23.70 2.20
CA GLN A 226 15.98 23.35 1.01
C GLN A 226 14.81 22.39 1.33
N TYR A 227 14.82 21.70 2.48
CA TYR A 227 13.76 20.76 2.89
C TYR A 227 12.83 21.30 3.97
N THR A 228 12.96 22.57 4.35
CA THR A 228 12.01 23.26 5.25
C THR A 228 10.62 23.34 4.62
N LYS A 229 10.54 23.48 3.29
CA LYS A 229 9.28 23.50 2.54
C LYS A 229 9.40 22.65 1.29
N VAL A 230 8.61 21.59 1.19
CA VAL A 230 8.66 20.64 0.06
C VAL A 230 7.35 20.56 -0.70
N SER A 231 7.38 20.09 -1.93
CA SER A 231 6.17 19.99 -2.74
C SER A 231 5.30 18.80 -2.34
N LYS A 232 3.99 18.89 -2.59
CA LYS A 232 3.08 17.74 -2.48
C LYS A 232 3.32 16.68 -3.57
N THR A 233 4.10 17.00 -4.62
CA THR A 233 4.39 16.07 -5.72
C THR A 233 5.82 15.55 -5.70
N PHE A 234 5.96 14.23 -5.86
CA PHE A 234 7.26 13.56 -5.97
C PHE A 234 8.01 13.84 -7.27
N ILE A 235 7.38 14.48 -8.26
CA ILE A 235 8.05 14.91 -9.51
C ILE A 235 8.90 16.16 -9.26
N ASN A 236 8.57 16.94 -8.24
CA ASN A 236 9.41 18.06 -7.83
C ASN A 236 10.78 17.55 -7.37
N SER A 237 11.85 18.13 -7.93
CA SER A 237 13.23 17.67 -7.70
C SER A 237 13.65 17.70 -6.23
N THR A 238 13.24 18.72 -5.48
CA THR A 238 13.55 18.85 -4.05
C THR A 238 12.85 17.76 -3.23
N THR A 239 11.57 17.52 -3.51
CA THR A 239 10.78 16.49 -2.83
C THR A 239 11.30 15.09 -3.15
N SER A 240 11.61 14.84 -4.43
CA SER A 240 12.24 13.61 -4.90
C SER A 240 13.60 13.36 -4.23
N ALA A 241 14.43 14.40 -4.12
CA ALA A 241 15.72 14.32 -3.46
C ALA A 241 15.58 14.04 -1.95
N LEU A 242 14.60 14.65 -1.27
CA LEU A 242 14.32 14.36 0.14
C LEU A 242 13.97 12.88 0.35
N VAL A 243 12.99 12.37 -0.40
CA VAL A 243 12.55 10.98 -0.21
C VAL A 243 13.60 9.95 -0.64
N SER A 244 14.53 10.34 -1.50
CA SER A 244 15.67 9.51 -1.90
C SER A 244 16.72 9.34 -0.80
N GLN A 245 16.64 10.09 0.31
CA GLN A 245 17.48 9.87 1.50
C GLN A 245 16.98 8.69 2.36
N GLY A 246 15.80 8.14 2.03
CA GLY A 246 15.22 7.00 2.70
C GLY A 246 16.10 5.75 2.61
N VAL A 247 16.05 4.92 3.65
CA VAL A 247 16.66 3.59 3.60
C VAL A 247 15.85 2.64 2.71
N THR A 248 16.52 1.65 2.14
CA THR A 248 15.88 0.61 1.32
C THR A 248 15.29 -0.52 2.15
N GLU A 249 15.77 -0.72 3.38
CA GLU A 249 15.38 -1.82 4.27
C GLU A 249 14.46 -1.34 5.40
N GLY A 250 13.37 -0.66 5.04
CA GLY A 250 12.37 -0.19 6.01
C GLY A 250 11.31 0.73 5.41
N VAL A 251 10.32 1.06 6.22
CA VAL A 251 9.35 2.11 5.92
C VAL A 251 9.92 3.44 6.39
N ASN A 252 10.12 4.35 5.43
CA ASN A 252 10.58 5.71 5.71
C ASN A 252 9.40 6.61 6.08
N LEU A 253 9.43 7.24 7.25
CA LEU A 253 8.43 8.22 7.68
C LEU A 253 9.08 9.60 7.70
N PHE A 254 8.64 10.48 6.80
CA PHE A 254 9.13 11.85 6.72
C PHE A 254 8.16 12.80 7.43
N PHE A 255 8.62 13.41 8.51
CA PHE A 255 7.97 14.52 9.19
C PHE A 255 8.54 15.82 8.62
N ILE A 256 7.69 16.58 7.94
CA ILE A 256 8.09 17.81 7.26
C ILE A 256 7.49 19.04 7.96
N GLU A 257 8.19 20.17 7.93
CA GLU A 257 7.68 21.41 8.53
C GLU A 257 6.52 22.00 7.75
N ASP A 258 6.66 22.08 6.41
CA ASP A 258 5.66 22.70 5.57
C ASP A 258 5.65 22.16 4.13
N TYR A 259 4.52 22.33 3.46
CA TYR A 259 4.38 22.11 2.03
C TYR A 259 4.49 23.42 1.26
N SER A 260 5.13 23.39 0.09
CA SER A 260 5.09 24.46 -0.92
C SER A 260 3.68 24.54 -1.53
N VAL A 261 2.70 25.04 -0.77
CA VAL A 261 1.38 25.39 -1.30
C VAL A 261 1.45 26.71 -2.05
N SER A 262 0.82 26.74 -3.23
CA SER A 262 0.07 27.92 -3.65
C SER A 262 -1.28 27.84 -2.93
N ASP A 263 -1.47 28.70 -1.93
CA ASP A 263 -2.72 29.01 -1.23
C ASP A 263 -3.74 27.87 -1.08
N ASN A 264 -3.73 27.21 0.08
CA ASN A 264 -4.94 26.71 0.77
C ASN A 264 -4.52 26.17 2.16
N LEU A 265 -4.91 26.90 3.21
CA LEU A 265 -4.84 26.44 4.60
C LEU A 265 -5.92 25.37 4.81
N GLY A 266 -5.46 24.11 4.95
CA GLY A 266 -6.29 22.90 4.94
C GLY A 266 -6.67 22.49 3.51
N ASN A 267 -6.20 21.34 3.02
CA ASN A 267 -6.75 20.66 1.83
C ASN A 267 -5.91 19.39 1.53
N ALA A 268 -6.40 18.16 1.74
CA ALA A 268 -7.79 17.70 1.90
C ALA A 268 -8.06 17.09 3.29
#